data_AF-A0A847FM65-F1
#
_entry.id   AF-A0A847FM65-F1
#
_cell.length_a   1.000
_cell.length_b   1.000
_cell.length_c   1.000
_cell.angle_alpha   90.00
_cell.angle_beta   90.00
_cell.angle_gamma   90.00
#
_symmetry.space_group_name_H-M   'P 1'
#
loop_
_entity.id
_entity.type
_entity.pdbx_description
1 polymer ?
#
loop_
_entity_poly.entity_id
_entity_poly.type
_entity_poly.pdbx_seq_one_letter_code
_entity_poly.pdbx_strand_id
1 'polypeptide(L)'
;MGVWDSILRGVLAGLVATAPMSLAMGAMKGLLPRRERYPLPPHQITADIAEKVGAGEKLGPGARSVAAAVGHFGYGAAQGGLYGAIARRLPGPAVLKGIVFGLAVWAGSYLGLLPLTGIYRPATEYPVRRNALMIAAHVVWGAGLGLLFAASRR
;
A
#
# COMPACT_ATOMS: atom_id res chain seq x y z
N MET A 1 -18.89 -16.55 11.84
CA MET A 1 -17.50 -16.08 11.60
C MET A 1 -16.96 -15.36 12.82
N GLY A 2 -15.92 -15.92 13.43
CA GLY A 2 -15.14 -15.25 14.49
C GLY A 2 -14.28 -14.10 13.96
N VAL A 3 -13.69 -13.33 14.87
CA VAL A 3 -12.81 -12.20 14.53
C VAL A 3 -11.57 -12.66 13.76
N TRP A 4 -10.99 -13.81 14.12
CA TRP A 4 -9.82 -14.39 13.47
C TRP A 4 -10.05 -14.73 11.99
N ASP A 5 -11.18 -15.36 11.67
CA ASP A 5 -11.54 -15.65 10.28
C ASP A 5 -11.76 -14.36 9.47
N SER A 6 -12.31 -13.32 10.09
CA SER A 6 -12.45 -12.00 9.44
C SER A 6 -11.08 -11.35 9.20
N ILE A 7 -10.15 -11.46 10.14
CA ILE A 7 -8.77 -10.97 9.97
C ILE A 7 -8.07 -11.73 8.85
N LEU A 8 -8.12 -13.07 8.83
CA LEU A 8 -7.45 -13.89 7.81
C LEU A 8 -7.97 -13.60 6.39
N ARG A 9 -9.30 -13.47 6.23
CA ARG A 9 -9.90 -13.05 4.96
C ARG A 9 -9.45 -11.65 4.57
N GLY A 10 -9.32 -10.76 5.54
CA GLY A 10 -8.77 -9.42 5.34
C GLY A 10 -7.33 -9.46 4.86
N VAL A 11 -6.47 -10.28 5.49
CA VAL A 11 -5.07 -10.48 5.10
C VAL A 11 -4.96 -10.93 3.66
N LEU A 12 -5.71 -11.97 3.27
CA LEU A 12 -5.72 -12.49 1.90
C LEU A 12 -6.26 -11.45 0.91
N ALA A 13 -7.35 -10.75 1.25
CA ALA A 13 -7.91 -9.71 0.40
C ALA A 13 -6.93 -8.55 0.19
N GLY A 14 -6.23 -8.11 1.24
CA GLY A 14 -5.22 -7.05 1.16
C GLY A 14 -3.99 -7.46 0.35
N LEU A 15 -3.53 -8.70 0.53
CA LEU A 15 -2.46 -9.29 -0.27
C LEU A 15 -2.82 -9.27 -1.76
N VAL A 16 -3.98 -9.81 -2.13
CA VAL A 16 -4.44 -9.90 -3.53
C VAL A 16 -4.71 -8.51 -4.11
N ALA A 17 -5.32 -7.60 -3.35
CA ALA A 17 -5.58 -6.23 -3.79
C ALA A 17 -4.29 -5.42 -4.07
N THR A 18 -3.14 -5.84 -3.53
CA THR A 18 -1.85 -5.17 -3.79
C THR A 18 -1.38 -5.36 -5.24
N ALA A 19 -1.79 -6.43 -5.92
CA ALA A 19 -1.46 -6.66 -7.32
C ALA A 19 -2.06 -5.60 -8.28
N PRO A 20 -3.39 -5.34 -8.33
CA PRO A 20 -3.95 -4.31 -9.20
C PRO A 20 -3.44 -2.90 -8.84
N MET A 21 -3.18 -2.61 -7.56
CA MET A 21 -2.51 -1.37 -7.15
C MET A 21 -1.12 -1.25 -7.78
N SER A 22 -0.31 -2.30 -7.71
CA SER A 22 1.06 -2.32 -8.26
C SER A 22 1.07 -2.11 -9.78
N LEU A 23 0.14 -2.76 -10.48
CA LEU A 23 -0.06 -2.57 -11.92
C LEU A 23 -0.47 -1.11 -12.23
N ALA A 24 -1.44 -0.57 -11.49
CA ALA A 24 -1.90 0.80 -11.67
C ALA A 24 -0.76 1.82 -11.42
N MET A 25 0.04 1.62 -10.38
CA MET A 25 1.22 2.45 -10.12
C MET A 25 2.21 2.42 -11.28
N GLY A 26 2.51 1.22 -11.81
CA GLY A 26 3.41 1.05 -12.96
C GLY A 26 2.90 1.78 -14.20
N ALA A 27 1.63 1.59 -14.54
CA ALA A 27 0.98 2.24 -15.68
C ALA A 27 0.97 3.77 -15.53
N MET A 28 0.53 4.29 -14.38
CA MET A 28 0.47 5.73 -14.12
C MET A 28 1.85 6.38 -14.04
N LYS A 29 2.88 5.66 -13.58
CA LYS A 29 4.27 6.15 -13.58
C LYS A 29 4.73 6.48 -15.00
N GLY A 30 4.30 5.70 -16.00
CA GLY A 30 4.58 5.94 -17.41
C GLY A 30 4.02 7.27 -17.93
N LEU A 31 2.95 7.78 -17.29
CA LEU A 31 2.29 9.04 -17.66
C LEU A 31 2.94 10.28 -17.03
N LEU A 32 3.85 10.11 -16.07
CA LEU A 32 4.53 11.22 -15.42
C LEU A 32 5.56 11.90 -16.35
N PRO A 33 5.90 13.18 -16.11
CA PRO A 33 7.07 13.80 -16.75
C PRO A 33 8.34 13.00 -16.48
N ARG A 34 9.28 12.93 -17.44
CA ARG A 34 10.51 12.12 -17.31
C ARG A 34 11.26 12.35 -15.99
N ARG A 35 11.36 13.62 -15.55
CA ARG A 35 12.01 14.02 -14.29
C ARG A 35 11.36 13.44 -13.03
N GLU A 36 10.10 13.02 -13.09
CA GLU A 36 9.31 12.48 -11.97
C GLU A 36 9.21 10.95 -12.00
N ARG A 37 9.79 10.28 -13.01
CA ARG A 37 9.76 8.81 -13.20
C ARG A 37 10.82 8.06 -12.38
N TYR A 38 11.33 8.65 -11.31
CA TYR A 38 12.17 7.94 -10.34
C TYR A 38 11.37 6.79 -9.66
N PRO A 39 12.05 5.84 -8.98
CA PRO A 39 11.43 4.64 -8.41
C PRO A 39 10.17 4.96 -7.60
N LEU A 40 9.22 4.02 -7.57
CA LEU A 40 7.99 4.17 -6.77
C LEU A 40 8.28 3.98 -5.27
N PRO A 41 7.42 4.47 -4.37
CA PRO A 41 7.66 4.41 -2.93
C PRO A 41 8.04 3.03 -2.37
N PRO A 42 7.46 1.88 -2.80
CA PRO A 42 7.91 0.59 -2.29
C PRO A 42 9.42 0.35 -2.42
N HIS A 43 10.02 0.74 -3.56
CA HIS A 43 11.47 0.60 -3.76
C HIS A 43 12.27 1.62 -2.94
N GLN A 44 11.77 2.85 -2.81
CA GLN A 44 12.46 3.88 -2.03
C GLN A 44 12.43 3.54 -0.54
N ILE A 45 11.26 3.21 0.02
CA ILE A 45 11.08 2.82 1.41
C ILE A 45 11.97 1.61 1.76
N THR A 46 12.04 0.60 0.89
CA THR A 46 12.95 -0.54 1.11
C THR A 46 14.42 -0.13 1.09
N ALA A 47 14.82 0.77 0.19
CA ALA A 47 16.18 1.29 0.16
C ALA A 47 16.50 2.06 1.46
N ASP A 48 15.61 2.96 1.88
CA ASP A 48 15.78 3.79 3.08
C ASP A 48 15.82 2.93 4.35
N ILE A 49 15.00 1.87 4.44
CA ILE A 49 15.07 0.88 5.53
C ILE A 49 16.40 0.13 5.49
N ALA A 50 16.82 -0.36 4.32
CA ALA A 50 18.06 -1.11 4.17
C ALA A 50 19.28 -0.29 4.56
N GLU A 51 19.31 1.00 4.20
CA GLU A 51 20.35 1.94 4.62
C GLU A 51 20.36 2.11 6.15
N LYS A 52 19.20 2.33 6.77
CA LYS A 52 19.08 2.50 8.23
C LYS A 52 19.54 1.31 9.04
N VAL A 53 19.35 0.08 8.53
CA VAL A 53 19.76 -1.15 9.22
C VAL A 53 21.15 -1.64 8.81
N GLY A 54 21.93 -0.86 8.07
CA GLY A 54 23.28 -1.22 7.64
C GLY A 54 23.33 -2.37 6.62
N ALA A 55 22.24 -2.58 5.88
CA ALA A 55 22.10 -3.60 4.83
C ALA A 55 22.12 -3.01 3.41
N GLY A 56 22.21 -1.68 3.26
CA GLY A 56 22.14 -0.98 1.97
C GLY A 56 23.07 -1.60 0.92
N GLU A 57 24.38 -1.60 1.15
CA GLU A 57 25.36 -2.14 0.20
C GLU A 57 25.37 -3.68 0.09
N LYS A 58 24.79 -4.38 1.07
CA LYS A 58 24.79 -5.85 1.14
C LYS A 58 23.74 -6.47 0.21
N LEU A 59 22.73 -5.71 -0.20
CA LEU A 59 21.65 -6.18 -1.06
C LEU A 59 21.90 -5.80 -2.51
N GLY A 60 22.10 -6.80 -3.37
CA GLY A 60 22.14 -6.61 -4.81
C GLY A 60 20.79 -6.13 -5.40
N PRO A 61 20.75 -5.57 -6.62
CA PRO A 61 19.55 -4.97 -7.22
C PRO A 61 18.32 -5.90 -7.28
N GLY A 62 18.54 -7.18 -7.58
CA GLY A 62 17.48 -8.20 -7.59
C GLY A 62 16.89 -8.43 -6.21
N ALA A 63 17.76 -8.59 -5.19
CA ALA A 63 17.33 -8.78 -3.81
C ALA A 63 16.56 -7.57 -3.27
N ARG A 64 16.99 -6.33 -3.59
CA ARG A 64 16.25 -5.11 -3.23
C ARG A 64 14.86 -5.07 -3.86
N SER A 65 14.74 -5.50 -5.11
CA SER A 65 13.45 -5.53 -5.82
C SER A 65 12.49 -6.57 -5.22
N VAL A 66 13.00 -7.75 -4.87
CA VAL A 66 12.22 -8.77 -4.16
C VAL A 66 11.81 -8.27 -2.78
N ALA A 67 12.73 -7.65 -2.02
CA ALA A 67 12.42 -7.09 -0.71
C ALA A 67 11.36 -5.98 -0.78
N ALA A 68 11.40 -5.13 -1.81
CA ALA A 68 10.38 -4.11 -2.05
C ALA A 68 9.02 -4.73 -2.37
N ALA A 69 8.97 -5.77 -3.19
CA ALA A 69 7.75 -6.50 -3.48
C ALA A 69 7.19 -7.18 -2.22
N VAL A 70 8.02 -7.93 -1.49
CA VAL A 70 7.63 -8.61 -0.25
C VAL A 70 7.13 -7.61 0.79
N GLY A 71 7.84 -6.50 0.97
CA GLY A 71 7.43 -5.43 1.90
C GLY A 71 6.10 -4.80 1.50
N HIS A 72 5.89 -4.52 0.21
CA HIS A 72 4.66 -3.92 -0.30
C HIS A 72 3.45 -4.84 -0.13
N PHE A 73 3.58 -6.10 -0.56
CA PHE A 73 2.52 -7.11 -0.44
C PHE A 73 2.27 -7.49 1.01
N GLY A 74 3.31 -7.62 1.83
CA GLY A 74 3.21 -7.88 3.26
C GLY A 74 2.50 -6.74 4.00
N TYR A 75 2.83 -5.48 3.67
CA TYR A 75 2.14 -4.32 4.23
C TYR A 75 0.67 -4.27 3.82
N GLY A 76 0.36 -4.53 2.54
CA GLY A 76 -1.02 -4.64 2.05
C GLY A 76 -1.80 -5.74 2.76
N ALA A 77 -1.18 -6.89 3.01
CA ALA A 77 -1.78 -7.98 3.78
C ALA A 77 -2.04 -7.58 5.24
N ALA A 78 -1.07 -6.94 5.91
CA ALA A 78 -1.23 -6.47 7.29
C ALA A 78 -2.38 -5.46 7.42
N GLN A 79 -2.44 -4.46 6.53
CA GLN A 79 -3.54 -3.49 6.50
C GLN A 79 -4.88 -4.13 6.14
N GLY A 80 -4.88 -5.14 5.27
CA GLY A 80 -6.06 -5.95 4.98
C GLY A 80 -6.59 -6.68 6.22
N GLY A 81 -5.72 -7.22 7.06
CA GLY A 81 -6.10 -7.82 8.34
C GLY A 81 -6.77 -6.81 9.29
N LEU A 82 -6.21 -5.60 9.39
CA LEU A 82 -6.82 -4.51 10.15
C LEU A 82 -8.20 -4.13 9.59
N TYR A 83 -8.33 -4.04 8.26
CA TYR A 83 -9.62 -3.83 7.62
C TYR A 83 -10.61 -4.96 7.98
N GLY A 84 -10.21 -6.22 7.90
CA GLY A 84 -11.04 -7.37 8.26
C GLY A 84 -11.57 -7.34 9.69
N ALA A 85 -10.79 -6.80 10.63
CA ALA A 85 -11.19 -6.63 12.03
C ALA A 85 -12.30 -5.58 12.22
N ILE A 86 -12.33 -4.52 11.41
CA ILE A 86 -13.25 -3.38 11.59
C ILE A 86 -14.38 -3.32 10.56
N ALA A 87 -14.19 -3.89 9.36
CA ALA A 87 -15.06 -3.67 8.19
C ALA A 87 -16.51 -4.13 8.38
N ARG A 88 -16.75 -5.07 9.31
CA ARG A 88 -18.08 -5.56 9.68
C ARG A 88 -18.89 -4.56 10.50
N ARG A 89 -18.21 -3.65 11.22
CA ARG A 89 -18.84 -2.61 12.04
C ARG A 89 -19.10 -1.32 11.28
N LEU A 90 -18.48 -1.17 10.11
CA LEU A 90 -18.63 0.01 9.27
C LEU A 90 -19.86 -0.12 8.35
N PRO A 91 -20.74 0.90 8.32
CA PRO A 91 -21.89 0.93 7.41
C PRO A 91 -21.46 1.19 5.97
N GLY A 92 -22.37 0.93 5.03
CA GLY A 92 -22.23 1.30 3.62
C GLY A 92 -21.62 0.23 2.69
N PRO A 93 -21.53 0.55 1.38
CA PRO A 93 -21.09 -0.39 0.35
C PRO A 93 -19.64 -0.86 0.55
N ALA A 94 -19.35 -2.11 0.21
CA ALA A 94 -18.04 -2.72 0.40
C ALA A 94 -16.90 -1.95 -0.30
N VAL A 95 -17.12 -1.53 -1.55
CA VAL A 95 -16.16 -0.74 -2.33
C VAL A 95 -15.84 0.59 -1.65
N LEU A 96 -16.87 1.34 -1.24
CA LEU A 96 -16.71 2.65 -0.62
C LEU A 96 -15.92 2.56 0.69
N LYS A 97 -16.25 1.57 1.54
CA LYS A 97 -15.50 1.31 2.78
C LYS A 97 -14.03 1.03 2.51
N GLY A 98 -13.76 0.19 1.52
CA GLY A 98 -12.40 -0.15 1.12
C GLY A 98 -11.64 1.07 0.59
N ILE A 99 -12.25 1.91 -0.25
CA ILE A 99 -11.65 3.14 -0.77
C ILE A 99 -11.32 4.10 0.38
N VAL A 100 -12.27 4.38 1.27
CA VAL A 100 -12.04 5.26 2.43
C VAL A 100 -10.90 4.73 3.29
N PHE A 101 -10.86 3.42 3.54
CA PHE A 101 -9.78 2.78 4.28
C PHE A 101 -8.44 2.90 3.54
N GLY A 102 -8.39 2.67 2.23
CA GLY A 102 -7.18 2.83 1.41
C GLY A 102 -6.62 4.26 1.44
N LEU A 103 -7.50 5.26 1.38
CA LEU A 103 -7.12 6.67 1.52
C LEU A 103 -6.60 6.99 2.93
N ALA A 104 -7.22 6.41 3.97
CA ALA A 104 -6.73 6.54 5.34
C ALA A 104 -5.34 5.90 5.52
N VAL A 105 -5.10 4.73 4.93
CA VAL A 105 -3.78 4.06 4.92
C VAL A 105 -2.75 4.94 4.20
N TRP A 106 -3.10 5.50 3.04
CA TRP A 106 -2.21 6.42 2.33
C TRP A 106 -1.86 7.63 3.21
N ALA A 107 -2.86 8.34 3.73
CA ALA A 107 -2.64 9.54 4.52
C ALA A 107 -1.84 9.23 5.79
N GLY A 108 -2.25 8.21 6.56
CA GLY A 108 -1.56 7.81 7.79
C GLY A 108 -0.13 7.35 7.55
N SER A 109 0.16 6.69 6.43
CA SER A 109 1.53 6.24 6.11
C SER A 109 2.42 7.38 5.65
N TYR A 110 1.96 8.16 4.66
CA TYR A 110 2.81 9.12 3.94
C TYR A 110 2.83 10.52 4.57
N LEU A 111 1.88 10.84 5.45
CA LEU A 111 1.89 12.08 6.23
C LEU A 111 2.23 11.83 7.71
N GLY A 112 2.19 10.58 8.18
CA GLY A 112 2.41 10.21 9.57
C GLY A 112 3.57 9.24 9.75
N LEU A 113 3.31 7.94 9.62
CA LEU A 113 4.23 6.88 10.04
C LEU A 113 5.61 6.97 9.40
N LEU A 114 5.70 7.10 8.08
CA LEU A 114 6.98 7.08 7.37
C LEU A 114 7.82 8.34 7.67
N PRO A 115 7.25 9.56 7.69
CA PRO A 115 7.98 10.75 8.15
C PRO A 115 8.39 10.70 9.61
N LEU A 116 7.50 10.26 10.52
CA LEU A 116 7.79 10.21 11.95
C LEU A 116 8.91 9.22 12.30
N THR A 117 9.03 8.13 11.53
CA THR A 117 10.14 7.18 11.66
C THR A 117 11.38 7.60 10.87
N GLY A 118 11.30 8.73 10.15
CA GLY A 118 12.33 9.26 9.26
C GLY A 118 12.67 8.32 8.10
N ILE A 119 11.83 7.33 7.79
CA ILE A 119 12.07 6.33 6.73
C ILE A 119 11.79 6.97 5.37
N TYR A 120 10.81 7.87 5.29
CA TYR A 120 10.44 8.50 4.03
C TYR A 120 10.02 9.96 4.28
N ARG A 121 10.27 10.83 3.32
CA ARG A 121 9.85 12.24 3.42
C ARG A 121 8.31 12.34 3.38
N PRO A 122 7.71 13.36 4.00
CA PRO A 122 6.26 13.54 3.95
C PRO A 122 5.76 13.78 2.52
N ALA A 123 4.55 13.31 2.22
CA ALA A 123 3.94 13.48 0.89
C ALA A 123 3.91 14.94 0.42
N THR A 124 3.88 15.91 1.33
CA THR A 124 3.89 17.36 1.03
C THR A 124 5.16 17.82 0.31
N GLU A 125 6.26 17.09 0.40
CA GLU A 125 7.53 17.41 -0.27
C GLU A 125 7.64 16.81 -1.69
N TYR A 126 6.67 15.98 -2.09
CA TYR A 126 6.67 15.35 -3.40
C TYR A 126 5.78 16.11 -4.41
N PRO A 127 6.07 16.05 -5.72
CA PRO A 127 5.25 16.68 -6.75
C PRO A 127 3.77 16.25 -6.65
N VAL A 128 2.85 17.19 -6.88
CA VAL A 128 1.39 16.93 -6.80
C VAL A 128 0.97 15.74 -7.69
N ARG A 129 1.58 15.58 -8.87
CA ARG A 129 1.31 14.45 -9.78
C ARG A 129 1.70 13.10 -9.19
N ARG A 130 2.77 13.05 -8.39
CA ARG A 130 3.19 11.84 -7.66
C ARG A 130 2.21 11.51 -6.55
N ASN A 131 1.74 12.52 -5.82
CA ASN A 131 0.70 12.33 -4.81
C ASN A 131 -0.60 11.85 -5.44
N ALA A 132 -1.04 12.47 -6.54
CA ALA A 132 -2.24 12.05 -7.26
C ALA A 132 -2.15 10.58 -7.74
N LEU A 133 -0.99 10.17 -8.27
CA LEU A 133 -0.73 8.77 -8.62
C LEU A 133 -0.86 7.86 -7.39
N MET A 134 -0.23 8.21 -6.28
CA MET A 134 -0.27 7.38 -5.07
C MET A 134 -1.67 7.31 -4.47
N ILE A 135 -2.41 8.42 -4.45
CA ILE A 135 -3.81 8.46 -4.01
C ILE A 135 -4.66 7.54 -4.89
N ALA A 136 -4.57 7.68 -6.23
CA ALA A 136 -5.30 6.84 -7.16
C ALA A 136 -4.97 5.35 -6.99
N ALA A 137 -3.70 5.01 -6.76
CA ALA A 137 -3.29 3.65 -6.48
C ALA A 137 -3.93 3.09 -5.20
N HIS A 138 -4.04 3.90 -4.14
CA HIS A 138 -4.70 3.49 -2.89
C HIS A 138 -6.23 3.41 -3.02
N VAL A 139 -6.84 4.18 -3.92
CA VAL A 139 -8.24 4.00 -4.31
C VAL A 139 -8.43 2.63 -4.98
N VAL A 140 -7.55 2.26 -5.93
CA VAL A 140 -7.59 0.95 -6.60
C VAL A 140 -7.43 -0.19 -5.60
N TRP A 141 -6.42 -0.08 -4.71
CA TRP A 141 -6.21 -1.06 -3.64
C TRP A 141 -7.42 -1.17 -2.72
N GLY A 142 -7.93 -0.04 -2.25
CA GLY A 142 -9.07 0.02 -1.35
C GLY A 142 -10.33 -0.59 -1.96
N ALA A 143 -10.66 -0.23 -3.20
CA ALA A 143 -11.77 -0.81 -3.93
C ALA A 143 -11.63 -2.34 -4.06
N GLY A 144 -10.44 -2.82 -4.45
CA GLY A 144 -10.13 -4.24 -4.55
C GLY A 144 -10.27 -4.97 -3.21
N LEU A 145 -9.69 -4.42 -2.14
CA LEU A 145 -9.78 -4.94 -0.77
C LEU A 145 -11.24 -5.08 -0.33
N GLY A 146 -12.04 -4.03 -0.52
CA GLY A 146 -13.45 -4.03 -0.16
C GLY A 146 -14.24 -5.12 -0.88
N LEU A 147 -14.04 -5.26 -2.20
CA LEU A 147 -14.68 -6.29 -3.02
C LEU A 147 -14.26 -7.69 -2.63
N LEU A 148 -12.96 -7.96 -2.57
CA LEU A 148 -12.40 -9.27 -2.26
C LEU A 148 -12.81 -9.73 -0.86
N PHE A 149 -12.75 -8.84 0.13
CA PHE A 149 -13.20 -9.14 1.47
C PHE A 149 -14.71 -9.46 1.49
N ALA A 150 -15.54 -8.66 0.81
CA ALA A 150 -16.97 -8.90 0.74
C ALA A 150 -17.34 -10.18 0.00
N ALA A 151 -16.64 -10.51 -1.09
CA ALA A 151 -16.84 -11.72 -1.87
C ALA A 151 -16.46 -12.97 -1.07
N SER A 152 -15.39 -12.91 -0.27
CA SER A 152 -14.99 -14.03 0.57
C SER A 152 -16.09 -14.42 1.57
N ARG A 153 -16.89 -13.47 2.05
CA ARG A 153 -17.95 -13.70 3.05
C ARG A 153 -19.19 -14.41 2.52
N ARG A 154 -19.28 -14.64 1.22
CA ARG A 154 -20.38 -15.42 0.61
C ARG A 154 -20.08 -16.90 0.74
#